data_AF-J3M5D5-F1
#
_entry.id   AF-J3M5D5-F1
#
_cell.length_a   1.000
_cell.length_b   1.000
_cell.length_c   1.000
_cell.angle_alpha   90.00
_cell.angle_beta   90.00
_cell.angle_gamma   90.00
#
_symmetry.space_group_name_H-M   'P 1'
#
loop_
_entity.id
_entity.type
_entity.pdbx_description
1 polymer ?
#
loop_
_entity_poly.entity_id
_entity_poly.type
_entity_poly.pdbx_seq_one_letter_code
_entity_poly.pdbx_strand_id
1 'polypeptide(L)'
;MAVILRFVNDEGKEMERLLGLQHVESCTVVALKEAFVSMLNSHKLPICRLRGQCYDGASNMRDCLSHALQRKDQDIIEARHLIIDVKEQLQDMRDNGWDPLFKRAKEFCDKMIEAPDMEKKINARGTSAHRKQNVTNMHFYHVEVFLAAIDAILSEMNHRFGEVSSELLVCMACLNPRNSFSNFDVDKLVRLAQIY
;
A
#
# COMPACT_ATOMS: atom_id res chain seq x y z
N MET A 1 -3.49 2.54 -19.30
CA MET A 1 -3.79 3.81 -18.61
C MET A 1 -5.30 4.00 -18.54
N ALA A 2 -5.84 4.25 -17.35
CA ALA A 2 -7.24 4.60 -17.14
C ALA A 2 -7.34 6.06 -16.72
N VAL A 3 -8.33 6.79 -17.23
CA VAL A 3 -8.57 8.19 -16.83
C VAL A 3 -9.97 8.30 -16.25
N ILE A 4 -10.07 8.76 -15.01
CA ILE A 4 -11.33 9.03 -14.32
C ILE A 4 -11.40 10.54 -14.09
N LEU A 5 -12.52 11.15 -14.45
CA LEU A 5 -12.81 12.54 -14.18
C LEU A 5 -13.65 12.64 -12.91
N ARG A 6 -13.16 13.44 -11.96
CA ARG A 6 -13.91 13.86 -10.79
C ARG A 6 -14.30 15.32 -10.96
N PHE A 7 -15.59 15.62 -10.91
CA PHE A 7 -16.12 16.97 -11.10
C PHE A 7 -17.36 17.19 -10.24
N VAL A 8 -17.74 18.45 -10.05
CA VAL A 8 -18.97 18.82 -9.34
C VAL A 8 -20.04 19.13 -10.37
N ASN A 9 -21.22 18.52 -10.25
CA ASN A 9 -22.34 18.80 -11.15
C ASN A 9 -23.04 20.13 -10.78
N ASP A 10 -24.02 20.54 -11.58
CA ASP A 10 -24.77 21.78 -11.35
C ASP A 10 -25.56 21.80 -10.03
N GLU A 11 -25.77 20.63 -9.40
CA GLU A 11 -26.40 20.47 -8.08
C GLU A 11 -25.39 20.59 -6.92
N GLY A 12 -24.10 20.83 -7.19
CA GLY A 12 -23.07 20.88 -6.16
C GLY A 12 -22.61 19.50 -5.65
N LYS A 13 -23.00 18.41 -6.31
CA LYS A 13 -22.61 17.04 -5.94
C LYS A 13 -21.33 16.63 -6.65
N GLU A 14 -20.43 15.99 -5.90
CA GLU A 14 -19.24 15.36 -6.43
C GLU A 14 -19.63 14.12 -7.26
N MET A 15 -19.08 14.04 -8.48
CA MET A 15 -19.32 12.99 -9.45
C MET A 15 -18.00 12.45 -9.96
N GLU A 16 -17.93 11.13 -10.13
CA GLU A 16 -16.81 10.46 -10.81
C GLU A 16 -17.30 9.76 -12.07
N ARG A 17 -16.56 9.91 -13.17
CA ARG A 17 -16.85 9.23 -14.45
C ARG A 17 -15.57 8.73 -15.10
N LEU A 18 -15.59 7.46 -15.51
CA LEU A 18 -14.55 6.90 -16.35
C LEU A 18 -14.58 7.61 -17.72
N LEU A 19 -13.50 8.28 -18.08
CA LEU A 19 -13.33 8.91 -19.38
C LEU A 19 -12.90 7.89 -20.44
N GLY A 20 -12.02 6.97 -20.08
CA GLY A 20 -11.57 5.93 -21.00
C GLY A 20 -10.42 5.07 -20.48
N LEU A 21 -10.22 3.96 -21.18
CA LEU A 21 -9.10 3.04 -21.01
C LEU A 21 -8.28 3.07 -22.30
N GLN A 22 -6.99 3.36 -22.18
CA GLN A 22 -6.06 3.36 -23.29
C GLN A 22 -4.88 2.44 -22.99
N HIS A 23 -4.62 1.51 -23.90
CA HIS A 23 -3.41 0.72 -23.86
C HIS A 23 -2.20 1.62 -24.18
N VAL A 24 -1.15 1.51 -23.38
CA VAL A 24 0.11 2.24 -23.58
C VAL A 24 1.22 1.21 -23.47
N GLU A 25 2.04 1.06 -24.51
CA GLU A 25 3.07 0.02 -24.61
C GLU A 25 4.21 0.23 -23.59
N SER A 26 4.40 1.47 -23.12
CA SER A 26 5.47 1.86 -22.19
C SER A 26 4.95 2.83 -21.12
N CYS A 27 5.26 2.56 -19.84
CA CYS A 27 4.91 3.45 -18.71
C CYS A 27 5.89 4.62 -18.55
N THR A 28 6.55 5.08 -19.62
CA THR A 28 7.39 6.27 -19.58
C THR A 28 6.54 7.55 -19.49
N VAL A 29 7.10 8.59 -18.89
CA VAL A 29 6.42 9.89 -18.74
C VAL A 29 5.97 10.46 -20.08
N VAL A 30 6.78 10.28 -21.13
CA VAL A 30 6.47 10.76 -22.49
C VAL A 30 5.28 10.00 -23.08
N ALA A 31 5.33 8.66 -23.08
CA ALA A 31 4.26 7.83 -23.63
C ALA A 31 2.93 8.02 -22.88
N LEU A 32 2.97 8.15 -21.55
CA LEU A 32 1.79 8.42 -20.73
C LEU A 32 1.22 9.81 -21.01
N LYS A 33 2.07 10.84 -21.15
CA LYS A 33 1.64 12.19 -21.50
C LYS A 33 0.95 12.21 -22.86
N GLU A 34 1.53 11.60 -23.88
CA GLU A 34 0.97 11.56 -25.23
C GLU A 34 -0.38 10.85 -25.28
N ALA A 35 -0.47 9.68 -24.63
CA ALA A 35 -1.72 8.94 -24.49
C ALA A 35 -2.79 9.80 -23.79
N PHE A 36 -2.43 10.44 -22.67
CA PHE A 36 -3.36 11.24 -21.88
C PHE A 36 -3.90 12.45 -22.65
N VAL A 37 -3.01 13.19 -23.31
CA VAL A 37 -3.38 14.35 -24.13
C VAL A 37 -4.28 13.93 -25.30
N SER A 38 -3.96 12.81 -25.96
CA SER A 38 -4.77 12.27 -27.06
C SER A 38 -6.20 11.93 -26.60
N MET A 39 -6.35 11.28 -25.45
CA MET A 39 -7.66 10.91 -24.88
C MET A 39 -8.50 12.13 -24.48
N LEU A 40 -7.88 13.19 -23.96
CA LEU A 40 -8.60 14.43 -23.62
C LEU A 40 -9.09 15.16 -24.86
N ASN A 41 -8.24 15.22 -25.90
CA ASN A 41 -8.58 15.86 -27.17
C ASN A 41 -9.76 15.17 -27.86
N SER A 42 -9.82 13.82 -27.84
CA SER A 42 -10.95 13.08 -28.42
C SER A 42 -12.29 13.40 -27.74
N HIS A 43 -12.26 13.75 -26.45
CA HIS A 43 -13.43 14.15 -25.66
C HIS A 43 -13.64 15.68 -25.61
N LYS A 44 -12.86 16.46 -26.37
CA LYS A 44 -12.90 17.94 -26.40
C LYS A 44 -12.72 18.58 -25.02
N LEU A 45 -11.94 17.93 -24.15
CA LEU A 45 -11.66 18.41 -22.80
C LEU A 45 -10.36 19.20 -22.80
N PRO A 46 -10.39 20.53 -22.57
CA PRO A 46 -9.19 21.33 -22.57
C PRO A 46 -8.37 21.08 -21.30
N ILE A 47 -7.08 20.77 -21.46
CA ILE A 47 -6.14 20.50 -20.36
C ILE A 47 -6.12 21.65 -19.35
N CYS A 48 -6.27 22.90 -19.79
CA CYS A 48 -6.24 24.08 -18.91
C CYS A 48 -7.36 24.11 -17.86
N ARG A 49 -8.43 23.32 -18.04
CA ARG A 49 -9.53 23.20 -17.08
C ARG A 49 -9.39 22.01 -16.13
N LEU A 50 -8.35 21.20 -16.29
CA LEU A 50 -8.10 20.05 -15.44
C LEU A 50 -7.25 20.48 -14.24
N ARG A 51 -7.68 20.07 -13.05
CA ARG A 51 -6.80 20.03 -11.88
C ARG A 51 -6.31 18.60 -11.74
N GLY A 52 -5.01 18.42 -11.93
CA GLY A 52 -4.39 17.11 -11.81
C GLY A 52 -4.42 16.63 -10.36
N GLN A 53 -5.11 15.54 -10.11
CA GLN A 53 -4.77 14.63 -9.03
C GLN A 53 -4.22 13.38 -9.71
N CYS A 54 -2.91 13.19 -9.66
CA CYS A 54 -2.34 11.91 -10.04
C CYS A 54 -2.66 10.96 -8.89
N TYR A 55 -3.60 10.04 -9.10
CA TYR A 55 -3.69 8.85 -8.27
C TYR A 55 -2.50 7.95 -8.63
N ASP A 56 -1.29 8.29 -8.18
CA ASP A 56 -0.34 7.22 -7.98
C ASP A 56 -0.91 6.38 -6.84
N GLY A 57 -1.37 5.17 -7.14
CA GLY A 57 -1.81 4.23 -6.09
C GLY A 57 -0.76 4.08 -4.98
N ALA A 58 0.50 4.41 -5.26
CA ALA A 58 1.59 4.52 -4.29
C ALA A 58 1.40 5.61 -3.23
N SER A 59 0.81 6.78 -3.53
CA SER A 59 0.59 7.84 -2.52
C SER A 59 -0.65 7.60 -1.67
N ASN A 60 -1.68 6.93 -2.17
CA ASN A 60 -2.79 6.48 -1.31
C ASN A 60 -2.41 5.27 -0.44
N MET A 61 -1.33 4.56 -0.79
CA MET A 61 -0.66 3.59 0.07
C MET A 61 0.41 4.23 0.98
N ARG A 62 0.59 5.58 0.97
CA ARG A 62 1.31 6.30 2.05
C ARG A 62 0.39 6.45 3.25
N ASP A 63 0.04 5.27 3.72
CA ASP A 63 -0.95 4.82 4.68
C ASP A 63 -0.99 5.69 5.93
N CYS A 64 -2.09 5.60 6.67
CA CYS A 64 -2.31 6.28 7.95
C CYS A 64 -1.08 6.21 8.89
N LEU A 65 -0.33 5.11 8.84
CA LEU A 65 0.94 4.95 9.54
C LEU A 65 2.00 5.97 9.09
N SER A 66 2.23 6.13 7.78
CA SER A 66 3.21 7.08 7.25
C SER A 66 2.88 8.51 7.68
N HIS A 67 1.60 8.88 7.60
CA HIS A 67 1.11 10.18 8.08
C HIS A 67 1.27 10.34 9.59
N ALA A 68 0.95 9.30 10.38
CA ALA A 68 1.11 9.33 11.83
C ALA A 68 2.58 9.43 12.27
N LEU A 69 3.49 8.69 11.62
CA LEU A 69 4.93 8.73 11.92
C LEU A 69 5.60 10.05 11.51
N GLN A 70 5.05 10.76 10.53
CA GLN A 70 5.60 12.04 10.06
C GLN A 70 5.08 13.27 10.80
N ARG A 71 4.17 13.09 11.77
CA ARG A 71 3.66 14.18 12.59
C ARG A 71 4.77 14.76 13.45
N LYS A 72 4.92 16.10 13.42
CA LYS A 72 5.95 16.82 14.20
C LYS A 72 5.75 16.72 15.70
N ASP A 73 4.51 16.45 16.13
CA ASP A 73 4.12 16.28 17.53
C ASP A 73 4.06 14.80 17.95
N GLN A 74 4.44 13.87 17.07
CA GLN A 74 4.41 12.46 17.40
C GLN A 74 5.45 12.13 18.46
N ASP A 75 5.01 11.44 19.51
CA ASP A 75 5.92 10.90 20.51
C ASP A 75 6.63 9.66 19.94
N ILE A 76 7.93 9.52 20.21
CA ILE A 76 8.73 8.41 19.71
C ILE A 76 8.25 7.05 20.25
N ILE A 77 7.68 7.02 21.46
CA ILE A 77 7.08 5.82 22.04
C ILE A 77 5.77 5.49 21.32
N GLU A 78 4.91 6.49 21.11
CA GLU A 78 3.66 6.31 20.36
C GLU A 78 3.93 5.85 18.92
N ALA A 79 4.94 6.43 18.25
CA ALA A 79 5.39 6.00 16.94
C ALA A 79 5.81 4.51 16.92
N ARG A 80 6.54 4.06 17.95
CA ARG A 80 6.92 2.66 18.11
C ARG A 80 5.70 1.75 18.28
N HIS A 81 4.73 2.13 19.11
CA HIS A 81 3.50 1.35 19.30
C HIS A 81 2.76 1.16 17.97
N LEU A 82 2.59 2.23 17.19
CA LEU A 82 1.96 2.15 15.86
C LEU A 82 2.69 1.19 14.91
N ILE A 83 4.03 1.15 14.95
CA ILE A 83 4.80 0.22 14.13
C ILE A 83 4.53 -1.23 14.56
N ILE A 84 4.48 -1.51 15.87
CA ILE A 84 4.17 -2.84 16.41
C ILE A 84 2.76 -3.25 15.99
N ASP A 85 1.77 -2.38 16.21
CA ASP A 85 0.37 -2.65 15.88
C ASP A 85 0.19 -2.99 14.40
N VAL A 86 0.85 -2.24 13.50
CA VAL A 86 0.78 -2.53 12.06
C VAL A 86 1.44 -3.85 11.70
N LYS A 87 2.57 -4.22 12.35
CA LYS A 87 3.19 -5.53 12.13
C LYS A 87 2.27 -6.66 12.58
N GLU A 88 1.62 -6.50 13.73
CA GLU A 88 0.64 -7.48 14.23
C GLU A 88 -0.57 -7.61 13.30
N GLN A 89 -1.11 -6.50 12.81
CA GLN A 89 -2.21 -6.51 11.84
C GLN A 89 -1.83 -7.15 10.50
N LEU A 90 -0.62 -6.89 10.01
CA LEU A 90 -0.12 -7.54 8.79
C LEU A 90 0.07 -9.04 8.99
N GLN A 91 0.55 -9.45 10.16
CA GLN A 91 0.69 -10.86 10.52
C GLN A 91 -0.69 -11.55 10.62
N ASP A 92 -1.67 -10.92 11.27
CA ASP A 92 -3.04 -11.43 11.32
C ASP A 92 -3.67 -11.50 9.91
N MET A 93 -3.45 -10.48 9.07
CA MET A 93 -3.90 -10.50 7.69
C MET A 93 -3.27 -11.66 6.91
N ARG A 94 -1.98 -11.93 7.13
CA ARG A 94 -1.28 -13.06 6.51
C ARG A 94 -1.89 -14.40 6.91
N ASP A 95 -2.12 -14.59 8.20
CA ASP A 95 -2.48 -15.91 8.75
C ASP A 95 -3.99 -16.19 8.66
N ASN A 96 -4.83 -15.15 8.82
CA ASN A 96 -6.29 -15.27 8.91
C ASN A 96 -7.04 -14.40 7.89
N GLY A 97 -6.37 -13.48 7.20
CA GLY A 97 -7.02 -12.46 6.37
C GLY A 97 -7.42 -12.90 4.97
N TRP A 98 -6.92 -14.05 4.49
CA TRP A 98 -7.21 -14.54 3.14
C TRP A 98 -8.69 -14.82 2.91
N ASP A 99 -9.31 -15.69 3.71
CA ASP A 99 -10.71 -16.10 3.48
C ASP A 99 -11.70 -14.92 3.56
N PRO A 100 -11.60 -14.01 4.56
CA PRO A 100 -12.44 -12.81 4.59
C PRO A 100 -12.24 -11.91 3.37
N LEU A 101 -11.00 -11.71 2.93
CA LEU A 101 -10.68 -10.89 1.75
C LEU A 101 -11.24 -11.52 0.48
N PHE A 102 -10.99 -12.82 0.29
CA PHE A 102 -11.44 -13.58 -0.86
C PHE A 102 -12.97 -13.58 -0.97
N LYS A 103 -13.69 -13.76 0.15
CA LYS A 103 -15.15 -13.65 0.20
C LYS A 103 -15.63 -12.27 -0.27
N ARG A 104 -15.05 -11.19 0.27
CA ARG A 104 -15.41 -9.81 -0.13
C ARG A 104 -15.11 -9.56 -1.61
N ALA A 105 -13.98 -10.05 -2.11
CA ALA A 105 -13.60 -9.92 -3.51
C ALA A 105 -14.60 -10.64 -4.43
N LYS A 106 -15.04 -11.84 -4.04
CA LYS A 106 -16.06 -12.59 -4.78
C LYS A 106 -17.40 -11.85 -4.81
N GLU A 107 -17.88 -11.39 -3.65
CA GLU A 107 -19.12 -10.60 -3.54
C GLU A 107 -19.07 -9.29 -4.35
N PHE A 108 -17.87 -8.71 -4.50
CA PHE A 108 -17.66 -7.53 -5.34
C PHE A 108 -17.72 -7.87 -6.83
N CYS A 109 -17.02 -8.94 -7.26
CA CYS A 109 -17.00 -9.39 -8.65
C CYS A 109 -18.40 -9.78 -9.14
N ASP A 110 -19.19 -10.49 -8.32
CA ASP A 110 -20.56 -10.91 -8.64
C ASP A 110 -21.47 -9.75 -9.09
N LYS A 111 -21.12 -8.50 -8.74
CA LYS A 111 -21.87 -7.29 -9.10
C LYS A 111 -21.39 -6.60 -10.37
N MET A 112 -20.17 -6.85 -10.85
CA MET A 112 -19.53 -6.00 -11.87
C MET A 112 -18.61 -6.71 -12.87
N ILE A 113 -18.00 -7.86 -12.54
CA ILE A 113 -16.95 -8.50 -13.34
C ILE A 113 -17.03 -10.04 -13.21
N GLU A 114 -16.87 -10.77 -14.32
CA GLU A 114 -16.82 -12.23 -14.29
C GLU A 114 -15.57 -12.72 -13.52
N ALA A 115 -15.80 -13.47 -12.44
CA ALA A 115 -14.73 -14.01 -11.61
C ALA A 115 -13.99 -15.15 -12.34
N PRO A 116 -12.65 -15.22 -12.28
CA PRO A 116 -11.92 -16.33 -12.86
C PRO A 116 -12.22 -17.65 -12.13
N ASP A 117 -12.27 -18.74 -12.87
CA ASP A 117 -12.41 -20.08 -12.31
C ASP A 117 -11.20 -20.42 -11.41
N MET A 118 -11.44 -20.61 -10.12
CA MET A 118 -10.39 -20.81 -9.12
C MET A 118 -9.75 -22.20 -9.19
N GLU A 119 -10.44 -23.19 -9.77
CA GLU A 119 -9.94 -24.55 -9.98
C GLU A 119 -9.16 -24.69 -11.29
N LYS A 120 -9.24 -23.68 -12.16
CA LYS A 120 -8.50 -23.64 -13.41
C LYS A 120 -7.00 -23.76 -13.13
N LYS A 121 -6.40 -24.74 -13.80
CA LYS A 121 -4.95 -24.96 -13.79
C LYS A 121 -4.25 -23.91 -14.67
N ILE A 122 -3.28 -23.22 -14.07
CA ILE A 122 -2.38 -22.28 -14.72
C ILE A 122 -0.93 -22.71 -14.52
N ASN A 123 -0.02 -22.17 -15.35
CA ASN A 123 1.40 -22.42 -15.17
C ASN A 123 1.91 -21.66 -13.96
N ALA A 124 2.69 -22.32 -13.09
CA ALA A 124 3.36 -21.66 -11.97
C ALA A 124 4.32 -20.55 -12.47
N ARG A 125 4.39 -19.39 -11.80
CA ARG A 125 5.34 -18.34 -12.19
C ARG A 125 6.79 -18.84 -12.12
N GLY A 126 7.60 -18.40 -13.07
CA GLY A 126 9.04 -18.73 -13.12
C GLY A 126 9.38 -20.10 -13.72
N THR A 127 8.40 -20.87 -14.20
CA THR A 127 8.65 -22.09 -14.96
C THR A 127 8.63 -21.83 -16.47
N SER A 128 9.56 -22.47 -17.21
CA SER A 128 9.50 -22.46 -18.67
C SER A 128 8.26 -23.21 -19.14
N ALA A 129 7.68 -22.80 -20.28
CA ALA A 129 6.51 -23.47 -20.86
C ALA A 129 6.69 -24.99 -21.10
N HIS A 130 7.93 -25.49 -21.03
CA HIS A 130 8.27 -26.90 -21.15
C HIS A 130 8.09 -27.71 -19.85
N ARG A 131 8.13 -27.08 -18.66
CA ARG A 131 7.87 -27.75 -17.37
C ARG A 131 6.43 -27.49 -16.95
N LYS A 132 5.53 -28.42 -17.24
CA LYS A 132 4.09 -28.38 -16.89
C LYS A 132 3.85 -28.58 -15.38
N GLN A 133 4.38 -27.68 -14.54
CA GLN A 133 3.92 -27.57 -13.16
C GLN A 133 2.73 -26.63 -13.12
N ASN A 134 1.55 -27.26 -13.01
CA ASN A 134 0.28 -26.55 -13.05
C ASN A 134 -0.21 -26.33 -11.62
N VAL A 135 -0.43 -25.08 -11.25
CA VAL A 135 -1.08 -24.66 -9.99
C VAL A 135 -2.50 -24.20 -10.27
N THR A 136 -3.38 -24.22 -9.28
CA THR A 136 -4.72 -23.65 -9.43
C THR A 136 -4.66 -22.12 -9.37
N ASN A 137 -5.64 -21.45 -9.97
CA ASN A 137 -5.83 -20.00 -9.79
C ASN A 137 -5.93 -19.64 -8.31
N MET A 138 -6.58 -20.48 -7.50
CA MET A 138 -6.65 -20.30 -6.05
C MET A 138 -5.28 -20.24 -5.40
N HIS A 139 -4.39 -21.19 -5.72
CA HIS A 139 -3.03 -21.22 -5.20
C HIS A 139 -2.24 -20.00 -5.65
N PHE A 140 -2.36 -19.63 -6.93
CA PHE A 140 -1.68 -18.48 -7.49
C PHE A 140 -2.02 -17.18 -6.76
N TYR A 141 -3.31 -16.87 -6.61
CA TYR A 141 -3.71 -15.63 -5.95
C TYR A 141 -3.42 -15.65 -4.44
N HIS A 142 -3.62 -16.78 -3.77
CA HIS A 142 -3.37 -16.87 -2.34
C HIS A 142 -1.87 -16.84 -2.02
N VAL A 143 -1.10 -17.72 -2.62
CA VAL A 143 0.30 -17.94 -2.25
C VAL A 143 1.24 -17.00 -2.99
N GLU A 144 1.15 -16.96 -4.33
CA GLU A 144 2.11 -16.20 -5.14
C GLU A 144 1.83 -14.69 -5.18
N VAL A 145 0.61 -14.26 -4.82
CA VAL A 145 0.24 -12.85 -4.81
C VAL A 145 0.02 -12.36 -3.38
N PHE A 146 -0.98 -12.89 -2.67
CA PHE A 146 -1.37 -12.36 -1.36
C PHE A 146 -0.31 -12.59 -0.28
N LEU A 147 0.09 -13.84 -0.04
CA LEU A 147 1.13 -14.15 0.95
C LEU A 147 2.46 -13.51 0.56
N ALA A 148 2.88 -13.64 -0.70
CA ALA A 148 4.13 -13.04 -1.19
C ALA A 148 4.18 -11.52 -0.98
N ALA A 149 3.07 -10.80 -1.19
CA ALA A 149 3.02 -9.36 -0.96
C ALA A 149 3.14 -9.01 0.53
N ILE A 150 2.38 -9.69 1.40
CA ILE A 150 2.43 -9.43 2.84
C ILE A 150 3.79 -9.81 3.42
N ASP A 151 4.36 -10.94 3.01
CA ASP A 151 5.69 -11.39 3.43
C ASP A 151 6.78 -10.40 3.04
N ALA A 152 6.71 -9.83 1.83
CA ALA A 152 7.63 -8.79 1.41
C ALA A 152 7.52 -7.53 2.29
N ILE A 153 6.29 -7.10 2.61
CA ILE A 153 6.07 -5.93 3.48
C ILE A 153 6.57 -6.20 4.91
N LEU A 154 6.22 -7.35 5.49
CA LEU A 154 6.66 -7.75 6.82
C LEU A 154 8.20 -7.86 6.89
N SER A 155 8.83 -8.42 5.86
CA SER A 155 10.29 -8.53 5.77
C SER A 155 10.95 -7.14 5.77
N GLU A 156 10.46 -6.21 4.95
CA GLU A 156 10.95 -4.83 4.92
C GLU A 156 10.71 -4.09 6.24
N MET A 157 9.55 -4.27 6.88
CA MET A 157 9.27 -3.69 8.19
C MET A 157 10.20 -4.23 9.27
N ASN A 158 10.46 -5.54 9.27
CA ASN A 158 11.39 -6.17 10.20
C ASN A 158 12.83 -5.72 9.98
N HIS A 159 13.24 -5.53 8.73
CA HIS A 159 14.56 -5.02 8.39
C HIS A 159 14.75 -3.56 8.85
N ARG A 160 13.75 -2.70 8.58
CA ARG A 160 13.80 -1.26 8.92
C ARG A 160 13.58 -0.96 10.40
N PHE A 161 12.76 -1.76 11.07
CA PHE A 161 12.40 -1.61 12.49
C PHE A 161 12.73 -2.88 13.28
N GLY A 162 13.99 -3.33 13.17
CA GLY A 162 14.51 -4.47 13.91
C GLY A 162 14.62 -4.21 15.42
N GLU A 163 14.95 -5.24 16.19
CA GLU A 163 15.05 -5.18 17.65
C GLU A 163 15.95 -4.06 18.16
N VAL A 164 17.16 -3.94 17.60
CA VAL A 164 18.14 -2.91 18.01
C VAL A 164 17.61 -1.50 17.76
N SER A 165 17.00 -1.26 16.60
CA SER A 165 16.41 0.06 16.30
C SER A 165 15.22 0.35 17.21
N SER A 166 14.41 -0.66 17.52
CA SER A 166 13.26 -0.51 18.42
C SER A 166 13.69 -0.26 19.87
N GLU A 167 14.77 -0.89 20.33
CA GLU A 167 15.37 -0.70 21.65
C GLU A 167 16.00 0.69 21.77
N LEU A 168 16.69 1.14 20.72
CA LEU A 168 17.26 2.48 20.65
C LEU A 168 16.17 3.57 20.70
N LEU A 169 15.03 3.39 20.01
CA LEU A 169 13.89 4.30 20.11
C LEU A 169 13.31 4.36 21.53
N VAL A 170 13.20 3.23 22.23
CA VAL A 170 12.74 3.18 23.64
C VAL A 170 13.72 3.91 24.56
N CYS A 171 15.03 3.71 24.36
CA CYS A 171 16.03 4.37 25.17
C CYS A 171 16.06 5.88 24.89
N MET A 172 15.95 6.32 23.63
CA MET A 172 15.88 7.74 23.26
C MET A 172 14.66 8.47 23.85
N ALA A 173 13.57 7.75 24.13
CA ALA A 173 12.40 8.35 24.77
C ALA A 173 12.66 8.94 26.15
N CYS A 174 13.72 8.49 26.85
CA CYS A 174 14.09 9.08 28.15
C CYS A 174 14.64 10.50 28.01
N LEU A 175 15.06 10.90 26.80
CA LEU A 175 15.55 12.25 26.48
C LEU A 175 14.44 13.18 25.96
N ASN A 176 13.18 12.77 26.05
CA ASN A 176 12.06 13.60 25.60
C ASN A 176 11.93 14.87 26.47
N PRO A 177 12.06 16.08 25.90
CA PRO A 177 12.04 17.32 26.68
C PRO A 177 10.65 17.73 27.18
N ARG A 178 9.57 17.02 26.77
CA ARG A 178 8.21 17.29 27.24
C ARG A 178 8.13 17.22 28.77
N ASN A 179 7.31 18.11 29.33
CA ASN A 179 7.06 18.20 30.77
C ASN A 179 8.34 18.21 31.61
N SER A 180 9.37 18.95 31.14
CA SER A 180 10.67 19.06 31.83
C SER A 180 11.38 17.71 32.00
N PHE A 181 11.43 16.90 30.94
CA PHE A 181 12.04 15.56 30.95
C PHE A 181 11.36 14.58 31.93
N SER A 182 10.02 14.58 31.99
CA SER A 182 9.28 13.70 32.90
C SER A 182 9.54 12.20 32.66
N ASN A 183 10.01 11.83 31.48
CA ASN A 183 10.31 10.45 31.09
C ASN A 183 11.78 10.06 31.30
N PHE A 184 12.59 10.93 31.93
CA PHE A 184 14.01 10.69 32.17
C PHE A 184 14.24 9.45 33.03
N ASP A 185 15.17 8.61 32.59
CA ASP A 185 15.46 7.31 33.18
C ASP A 185 16.94 7.01 32.94
N VAL A 186 17.69 6.87 34.04
CA VAL A 186 19.14 6.68 34.03
C VAL A 186 19.50 5.31 33.45
N ASP A 187 18.73 4.27 33.75
CA ASP A 187 19.01 2.92 33.27
C ASP A 187 18.83 2.84 31.75
N LYS A 188 17.79 3.50 31.21
CA LYS A 188 17.61 3.63 29.75
C LYS A 188 18.72 4.43 29.09
N LEU A 189 19.26 5.47 29.76
CA LEU A 189 20.38 6.24 29.25
C LEU A 189 21.67 5.42 29.21
N VAL A 190 21.95 4.65 30.27
CA VAL A 190 23.09 3.72 30.30
C VAL A 190 22.93 2.65 29.22
N ARG A 191 21.72 2.13 29.03
CA ARG A 191 21.43 1.17 27.97
C ARG A 191 21.63 1.75 26.59
N LEU A 192 21.21 3.00 26.35
CA LEU A 192 21.49 3.72 25.09
C LEU A 192 22.99 3.77 24.79
N ALA A 193 23.80 4.07 25.79
CA ALA A 193 25.27 4.14 25.66
C ALA A 193 25.93 2.77 25.45
N GLN A 194 25.25 1.65 25.75
CA GLN A 194 25.74 0.30 25.49
C GLN A 194 25.42 -0.18 24.06
N ILE A 195 24.38 0.39 23.43
CA ILE A 195 23.97 0.06 22.06
C ILE A 195 24.89 0.75 21.02
N TYR A 196 25.58 1.82 21.42
CA TYR A 196 26.47 2.64 20.58
C TYR A 196 27.95 2.35 20.85
#